data_AF-A0A5S9MM98-F1
#
_entry.id   AF-A0A5S9MM98-F1
#
_cell.length_a   1.000
_cell.length_b   1.000
_cell.length_c   1.000
_cell.angle_alpha   90.00
_cell.angle_beta   90.00
_cell.angle_gamma   90.00
#
_symmetry.space_group_name_H-M   'P 1'
#
loop_
_entity.id
_entity.type
_entity.pdbx_description
1 polymer ?
#
loop_
_entity_poly.entity_id
_entity_poly.type
_entity_poly.pdbx_seq_one_letter_code
_entity_poly.pdbx_strand_id
1 'polypeptide(L)'
;MLQHNINEEEIKQTAEQIKELLPATDENKQLIKKALITYRQDSVYRLKQESDTEWSAYVHDVVAAKVHLHVLFPVRSSCSCPADGLCKHILAVFFSLYAQVESVTGFTENWSEKDELQRSKELIRQHFQVKRPDEQSLQSWLTFFPRGI
;
A
#
# COMPACT_ATOMS: atom_id res chain seq x y z
N MET A 1 31.75 5.76 5.72
CA MET A 1 30.45 5.36 5.14
C MET A 1 29.82 4.40 6.14
N LEU A 2 28.77 4.82 6.85
CA LEU A 2 28.09 3.95 7.81
C LEU A 2 27.31 2.91 7.00
N GLN A 3 27.77 1.67 7.06
CA GLN A 3 27.05 0.52 6.50
C GLN A 3 25.85 0.30 7.42
N HIS A 4 24.70 0.84 7.04
CA HIS A 4 23.45 0.53 7.71
C HIS A 4 23.08 -0.90 7.35
N ASN A 5 22.93 -1.77 8.36
CA ASN A 5 22.50 -3.14 8.15
C ASN A 5 20.97 -3.14 8.06
N ILE A 6 20.47 -2.90 6.85
CA ILE A 6 19.03 -2.94 6.58
C ILE A 6 18.58 -4.39 6.61
N ASN A 7 17.68 -4.72 7.51
CA ASN A 7 17.04 -6.03 7.52
C ASN A 7 16.00 -6.10 6.39
N GLU A 8 16.38 -6.72 5.27
CA GLU A 8 15.55 -6.89 4.08
C GLU A 8 14.18 -7.51 4.39
N GLU A 9 14.14 -8.52 5.27
CA GLU A 9 12.90 -9.21 5.61
C GLU A 9 11.92 -8.28 6.36
N GLU A 10 12.43 -7.47 7.29
CA GLU A 10 11.61 -6.50 8.02
C GLU A 10 11.03 -5.47 7.07
N ILE A 11 11.84 -4.95 6.13
CA ILE A 11 11.40 -3.96 5.14
C ILE A 11 10.31 -4.52 4.21
N LYS A 12 10.41 -5.80 3.82
CA LYS A 12 9.37 -6.48 3.04
C LYS A 12 8.10 -6.67 3.86
N GLN A 13 8.20 -7.02 5.13
CA GLN A 13 7.05 -7.10 6.03
C GLN A 13 6.38 -5.74 6.24
N THR A 14 7.16 -4.65 6.36
CA THR A 14 6.66 -3.28 6.36
C THR A 14 5.86 -3.00 5.10
N ALA A 15 6.34 -3.44 3.94
CA ALA A 15 5.70 -3.23 2.66
C ALA A 15 4.30 -3.87 2.63
N GLU A 16 4.16 -5.12 3.08
CA GLU A 16 2.85 -5.76 3.16
C GLU A 16 1.92 -5.06 4.16
N GLN A 17 2.42 -4.63 5.33
CA GLN A 17 1.62 -3.85 6.29
C GLN A 17 1.14 -2.51 5.70
N ILE A 18 2.00 -1.80 4.95
CA ILE A 18 1.59 -0.54 4.29
C ILE A 18 0.50 -0.82 3.24
N LYS A 19 0.58 -1.93 2.50
CA LYS A 19 -0.47 -2.32 1.54
C LYS A 19 -1.80 -2.59 2.23
N GLU A 20 -1.79 -3.18 3.43
CA GLU A 20 -3.00 -3.42 4.23
C GLU A 20 -3.57 -2.12 4.82
N LEU A 21 -2.72 -1.23 5.31
CA LEU A 21 -3.12 0.06 5.91
C LEU A 21 -3.64 1.06 4.88
N LEU A 22 -3.18 0.96 3.63
CA LEU A 22 -3.57 1.83 2.53
C LEU A 22 -4.28 1.01 1.45
N PRO A 23 -5.54 0.60 1.61
CA PRO A 23 -6.30 -0.01 0.52
C PRO A 23 -6.37 0.93 -0.69
N ALA A 24 -6.48 0.44 -1.92
CA ALA A 24 -6.31 1.26 -3.13
C ALA A 24 -7.54 2.12 -3.50
N THR A 25 -8.07 2.84 -2.50
CA THR A 25 -9.04 3.93 -2.67
C THR A 25 -8.43 5.08 -3.47
N ASP A 26 -9.27 5.91 -4.09
CA ASP A 26 -8.79 7.05 -4.87
C ASP A 26 -7.92 8.02 -4.05
N GLU A 27 -8.27 8.22 -2.78
CA GLU A 27 -7.50 9.03 -1.83
C GLU A 27 -6.11 8.44 -1.57
N ASN A 28 -6.03 7.14 -1.28
CA ASN A 28 -4.75 6.46 -1.04
C ASN A 28 -3.90 6.38 -2.31
N LYS A 29 -4.53 6.21 -3.48
CA LYS A 29 -3.85 6.29 -4.79
C LYS A 29 -3.22 7.66 -5.00
N GLN A 30 -3.92 8.74 -4.65
CA GLN A 30 -3.34 10.09 -4.70
C GLN A 30 -2.21 10.27 -3.68
N LEU A 31 -2.36 9.73 -2.47
CA LEU A 31 -1.32 9.77 -1.43
C LEU A 31 -0.04 9.09 -1.88
N ILE A 32 -0.13 7.85 -2.39
CA ILE A 32 1.02 7.10 -2.90
C ILE A 32 1.66 7.80 -4.10
N LYS A 33 0.86 8.34 -5.03
CA LYS A 33 1.40 9.16 -6.14
C LYS A 33 2.19 10.36 -5.65
N LYS A 34 1.67 11.09 -4.65
CA LYS A 34 2.39 12.22 -4.03
C LYS A 34 3.69 11.76 -3.37
N ALA A 35 3.65 10.66 -2.63
CA ALA A 35 4.83 10.09 -1.99
C ALA A 35 5.91 9.66 -3.00
N LEU A 36 5.51 9.02 -4.11
CA LEU A 36 6.40 8.62 -5.19
C LEU A 36 7.11 9.82 -5.83
N ILE A 37 6.38 10.91 -6.08
CA ILE A 37 6.95 12.15 -6.63
C ILE A 37 8.00 12.71 -5.64
N THR A 38 7.64 12.81 -4.36
CA THR A 38 8.57 13.28 -3.31
C THR A 38 9.82 12.42 -3.23
N TYR A 39 9.68 11.09 -3.29
CA TYR A 39 10.81 10.15 -3.30
C TYR A 39 11.71 10.36 -4.52
N ARG A 40 11.14 10.44 -5.73
CA ARG A 40 11.90 10.58 -6.99
C ARG A 40 12.63 11.91 -7.15
N GLN A 41 12.26 12.92 -6.36
CA GLN A 41 12.90 14.23 -6.36
C GLN A 41 14.12 14.29 -5.43
N ASP A 42 14.54 13.16 -4.85
CA ASP A 42 15.60 13.08 -3.83
C ASP A 42 15.33 14.03 -2.64
N SER A 43 14.04 14.25 -2.32
CA SER A 43 13.63 15.14 -1.25
C SER A 43 13.89 14.56 0.14
N VAL A 44 14.25 13.28 0.26
CA VAL A 44 14.58 12.62 1.52
C VAL A 44 16.08 12.75 1.78
N TYR A 45 16.46 13.33 2.93
CA TYR A 45 17.85 13.56 3.29
C TYR A 45 18.10 13.29 4.78
N ARG A 46 19.39 13.12 5.13
CA ARG A 46 19.82 12.74 6.49
C ARG A 46 19.09 11.51 7.02
N LEU A 47 18.88 10.52 6.14
CA LEU A 47 18.38 9.21 6.53
C LEU A 47 19.37 8.58 7.51
N LYS A 48 18.90 8.25 8.71
CA LYS A 48 19.71 7.73 9.80
C LYS A 48 18.94 6.65 10.54
N GLN A 49 19.60 5.54 10.81
CA GLN A 49 19.11 4.52 11.72
C GLN A 49 19.31 4.98 13.16
N GLU A 50 18.22 5.07 13.94
CA GLU A 50 18.25 5.43 15.36
C GLU A 50 18.32 4.19 16.25
N SER A 51 17.66 3.10 15.84
CA SER A 51 17.71 1.78 16.47
C SER A 51 17.53 0.70 15.40
N ASP A 52 17.54 -0.58 15.80
CA ASP A 52 17.35 -1.70 14.86
C ASP A 52 16.04 -1.56 14.06
N THR A 53 14.98 -1.04 14.69
CA THR A 53 13.64 -0.95 14.10
C THR A 53 13.20 0.47 13.77
N GLU A 54 13.98 1.50 14.10
CA GLU A 54 13.60 2.90 13.93
C GLU A 54 14.59 3.69 13.08
N TRP A 55 14.02 4.47 12.17
CA TRP A 55 14.75 5.34 11.26
C TRP A 55 14.25 6.77 11.38
N SER A 56 15.16 7.73 11.32
CA SER A 56 14.85 9.14 11.22
C SER A 56 15.32 9.70 9.89
N ALA A 57 14.57 10.66 9.36
CA ALA A 57 14.94 11.38 8.15
C ALA A 57 14.28 12.75 8.13
N TYR A 58 14.78 13.60 7.24
CA TYR A 58 14.12 14.84 6.88
C TYR A 58 13.62 14.75 5.45
N VAL A 59 12.46 15.34 5.19
CA VAL A 59 11.87 15.41 3.86
C VAL A 59 11.66 16.86 3.48
N HIS A 60 12.21 17.25 2.33
CA HIS A 60 12.03 18.57 1.76
C HIS A 60 10.59 18.71 1.24
N ASP A 61 9.93 19.76 1.71
CA ASP A 61 8.59 20.19 1.33
C ASP A 61 8.52 21.71 1.60
N VAL A 62 7.35 22.34 1.49
CA VAL A 62 7.15 23.76 1.84
C VAL A 62 7.77 24.10 3.21
N VAL A 63 7.60 23.21 4.18
CA VAL A 63 8.33 23.21 5.45
C VAL A 63 8.98 21.84 5.60
N ALA A 64 10.27 21.81 5.94
CA ALA A 64 10.99 20.55 6.13
C ALA A 64 10.29 19.69 7.19
N ALA A 65 9.89 18.49 6.81
CA ALA A 65 9.22 17.54 7.69
C ALA A 65 10.25 16.59 8.30
N LYS A 66 10.26 16.48 9.62
CA LYS A 66 11.03 15.45 10.33
C LYS A 66 10.16 14.19 10.45
N VAL A 67 10.69 13.07 9.98
CA VAL A 67 10.02 11.76 9.98
C VAL A 67 10.75 10.82 10.92
N HIS A 68 9.98 10.08 11.70
CA HIS A 68 10.40 8.91 12.46
C HIS A 68 9.61 7.71 11.93
N LEU A 69 10.30 6.78 11.28
CA LEU A 69 9.71 5.58 10.69
C LEU A 69 10.03 4.37 11.56
N HIS A 70 9.00 3.60 11.93
CA HIS A 70 9.17 2.32 12.59
C HIS A 70 8.97 1.19 11.57
N VAL A 71 10.03 0.45 11.29
CA VAL A 71 10.08 -0.55 10.20
C VAL A 71 9.12 -1.72 10.48
N LEU A 72 9.06 -2.24 11.71
CA LEU A 72 8.12 -3.33 12.01
C LEU A 72 6.65 -2.91 12.15
N PHE A 73 6.38 -1.62 12.41
CA PHE A 73 5.04 -1.14 12.75
C PHE A 73 4.82 0.25 12.13
N PRO A 74 4.47 0.33 10.84
CA PRO A 74 4.30 1.60 10.13
C PRO A 74 3.32 2.55 10.83
N VAL A 75 2.30 2.01 11.50
CA VAL A 75 1.32 2.78 12.29
C VAL A 75 1.91 3.56 13.47
N ARG A 76 3.08 3.16 13.97
CA ARG A 76 3.81 3.87 15.04
C ARG A 76 4.74 4.96 14.50
N SER A 77 4.83 5.07 13.18
CA SER A 77 5.63 6.13 12.55
C SER A 77 5.00 7.49 12.80
N SER A 78 5.83 8.51 12.88
CA SER A 78 5.38 9.89 13.08
C SER A 78 6.06 10.83 12.10
N CYS A 79 5.37 11.92 11.81
CA CYS A 79 5.87 13.00 10.97
C CYS A 79 5.52 14.33 11.62
N SER A 80 6.40 15.33 11.51
CA SER A 80 6.13 16.68 12.00
C SER A 80 5.16 17.47 11.10
N CYS A 81 4.61 16.87 10.04
CA CYS A 81 3.61 17.50 9.18
C CYS A 81 2.21 17.47 9.84
N PRO A 82 1.25 18.30 9.40
CA PRO A 82 -0.08 18.36 9.99
C PRO A 82 -1.01 17.19 9.61
N ALA A 83 -0.55 16.23 8.80
CA ALA A 83 -1.36 15.08 8.42
C ALA A 83 -1.45 14.06 9.55
N ASP A 84 -2.60 13.45 9.71
CA ASP A 84 -2.82 12.35 10.66
C ASP A 84 -2.46 11.00 10.02
N GLY A 85 -1.82 10.13 10.79
CA GLY A 85 -1.37 8.81 10.33
C GLY A 85 -0.29 8.84 9.24
N LEU A 86 -0.39 7.91 8.28
CA LEU A 86 0.57 7.74 7.19
C LEU A 86 0.46 8.90 6.19
N CYS A 87 1.51 9.73 6.12
CA CYS A 87 1.58 10.85 5.20
C CYS A 87 2.56 10.58 4.05
N LYS A 88 2.53 11.46 3.03
CA LYS A 88 3.43 11.35 1.87
C LYS A 88 4.92 11.36 2.25
N HIS A 89 5.29 12.01 3.36
CA HIS A 89 6.67 12.07 3.84
C HIS A 89 7.13 10.74 4.46
N ILE A 90 6.28 10.13 5.30
CA ILE A 90 6.55 8.80 5.88
C ILE A 90 6.74 7.78 4.76
N LEU A 91 5.83 7.79 3.77
CA LEU A 91 5.90 6.91 2.61
C LEU A 91 7.14 7.18 1.76
N ALA A 92 7.55 8.43 1.56
CA ALA A 92 8.78 8.75 0.82
C ALA A 92 10.04 8.24 1.54
N VAL A 93 10.09 8.34 2.87
CA VAL A 93 11.18 7.77 3.67
C VAL A 93 11.19 6.24 3.58
N PHE A 94 10.01 5.62 3.69
CA PHE A 94 9.87 4.19 3.48
C PHE A 94 10.35 3.77 2.08
N PHE A 95 9.96 4.46 1.01
CA PHE A 95 10.41 4.17 -0.35
C PHE A 95 11.93 4.32 -0.50
N SER A 96 12.55 5.26 0.21
CA SER A 96 14.01 5.42 0.21
C SER A 96 14.75 4.23 0.85
N LEU A 97 14.13 3.58 1.83
CA LEU A 97 14.65 2.34 2.41
C LEU A 97 14.32 1.13 1.54
N TYR A 98 13.07 1.03 1.09
CA TYR A 98 12.58 -0.07 0.28
C TYR A 98 13.34 -0.19 -1.05
N ALA A 99 13.71 0.93 -1.67
CA ALA A 99 14.51 0.94 -2.90
C ALA A 99 15.89 0.25 -2.77
N GLN A 100 16.40 0.08 -1.56
CA GLN A 100 17.65 -0.64 -1.30
C GLN A 100 17.46 -2.16 -1.28
N VAL A 101 16.21 -2.61 -1.17
CA VAL A 101 15.81 -4.01 -1.05
C VAL A 101 15.09 -4.49 -2.32
N GLU A 102 14.14 -3.70 -2.84
CA GLU A 102 13.31 -4.09 -3.97
C GLU A 102 12.80 -2.86 -4.76
N SER A 103 12.24 -3.09 -5.95
CA SER A 103 11.71 -2.04 -6.82
C SER A 103 10.47 -1.35 -6.24
N VAL A 104 10.59 -0.04 -5.96
CA VAL A 104 9.46 0.81 -5.55
C VAL A 104 8.34 0.83 -6.60
N THR A 105 8.69 0.77 -7.89
CA THR A 105 7.69 0.70 -8.97
C THR A 105 6.89 -0.60 -8.87
N GLY A 106 7.57 -1.74 -8.69
CA GLY A 106 6.94 -3.04 -8.53
C GLY A 106 6.05 -3.10 -7.28
N PHE A 107 6.45 -2.44 -6.18
CA PHE A 107 5.58 -2.28 -5.01
C PHE A 107 4.25 -1.61 -5.37
N THR A 108 4.29 -0.49 -6.11
CA THR A 108 3.07 0.28 -6.42
C THR A 108 2.18 -0.37 -7.47
N GLU A 109 2.75 -1.07 -8.45
CA GLU A 109 2.00 -1.82 -9.46
C GLU A 109 1.25 -2.98 -8.80
N ASN A 110 1.97 -3.82 -8.04
CA ASN A 110 1.39 -4.95 -7.32
C ASN A 110 0.31 -4.54 -6.31
N TRP A 111 0.48 -3.36 -5.68
CA TRP A 111 -0.51 -2.80 -4.77
C TRP A 111 -1.81 -2.39 -5.48
N SER A 112 -1.73 -1.75 -6.64
CA SER A 112 -2.93 -1.33 -7.40
C SER A 112 -3.65 -2.50 -8.05
N GLU A 113 -2.91 -3.46 -8.61
CA GLU A 113 -3.50 -4.61 -9.33
C GLU A 113 -4.31 -5.53 -8.42
N LYS A 114 -3.84 -5.80 -7.19
CA LYS A 114 -4.56 -6.62 -6.22
C LYS A 114 -5.95 -6.03 -5.92
N ASP A 115 -6.05 -4.71 -5.78
CA ASP A 115 -7.31 -4.02 -5.51
C ASP A 115 -8.23 -3.98 -6.74
N GLU A 116 -7.70 -3.70 -7.92
CA GLU A 116 -8.46 -3.71 -9.17
C GLU A 116 -9.07 -5.09 -9.46
N LEU A 117 -8.30 -6.15 -9.24
CA LEU A 117 -8.78 -7.52 -9.35
C LEU A 117 -9.90 -7.80 -8.34
N GLN A 118 -9.75 -7.34 -7.10
CA GLN A 118 -10.76 -7.54 -6.05
C GLN A 118 -12.05 -6.78 -6.36
N ARG A 119 -11.94 -5.54 -6.84
CA ARG A 119 -13.08 -4.72 -7.28
C ARG A 119 -13.76 -5.33 -8.49
N SER A 120 -13.01 -5.84 -9.46
CA SER A 120 -13.55 -6.55 -10.62
C SER A 120 -14.34 -7.78 -10.19
N LYS A 121 -13.79 -8.61 -9.30
CA LYS A 121 -14.48 -9.78 -8.73
C LYS A 121 -15.78 -9.40 -8.03
N GLU A 122 -15.78 -8.31 -7.25
CA GLU A 122 -16.97 -7.83 -6.55
C GLU A 122 -18.04 -7.32 -7.54
N LEU A 123 -17.64 -6.58 -8.57
CA LEU A 123 -18.56 -6.14 -9.63
C LEU A 123 -19.16 -7.32 -10.40
N ILE A 124 -18.36 -8.35 -10.72
CA ILE A 124 -18.85 -9.59 -11.32
C ILE A 124 -19.87 -10.25 -10.39
N ARG A 125 -19.58 -10.36 -9.09
CA ARG A 125 -20.51 -10.93 -8.11
C ARG A 125 -21.83 -10.15 -8.01
N GLN A 126 -21.78 -8.82 -8.10
CA GLN A 126 -22.95 -7.95 -8.05
C GLN A 126 -23.76 -7.98 -9.36
N HIS A 127 -23.09 -8.04 -10.51
CA HIS A 127 -23.73 -8.08 -11.82
C HIS A 127 -24.34 -9.46 -12.09
N PHE A 128 -23.58 -10.51 -11.79
CA PHE A 128 -24.05 -11.88 -11.76
C PHE A 128 -24.56 -12.21 -10.36
N GLN A 129 -25.61 -11.52 -9.90
CA GLN A 129 -26.49 -12.10 -8.87
C GLN A 129 -27.05 -13.40 -9.44
N VAL A 130 -26.28 -14.48 -9.36
CA VAL A 130 -26.76 -15.82 -9.65
C VAL A 130 -27.81 -16.05 -8.58
N LYS A 131 -29.08 -15.76 -8.91
CA LYS A 131 -30.22 -16.24 -8.16
C LYS A 131 -30.07 -17.74 -8.17
N ARG A 132 -29.49 -18.27 -7.09
CA ARG A 132 -29.42 -19.70 -6.87
C ARG A 132 -30.87 -20.18 -6.96
N PRO A 133 -31.17 -21.18 -7.81
CA PRO A 133 -32.54 -21.66 -7.93
C PRO A 133 -33.05 -22.04 -6.55
N ASP A 134 -34.32 -21.75 -6.28
CA ASP A 134 -34.96 -22.18 -5.05
C ASP A 134 -34.88 -23.71 -4.97
N GLU A 135 -34.24 -24.24 -3.92
CA GLU A 135 -34.03 -25.68 -3.71
C GLU A 135 -35.36 -26.44 -3.63
N GLN A 136 -36.46 -25.77 -3.27
CA GLN A 136 -37.78 -26.37 -3.15
C GLN A 136 -38.59 -26.35 -4.46
N SER A 137 -38.06 -25.76 -5.54
CA SER A 137 -38.76 -25.62 -6.82
C SER A 137 -38.00 -26.23 -7.98
N LEU A 138 -38.41 -27.44 -8.39
CA LEU A 138 -37.91 -28.13 -9.60
C LEU A 138 -38.02 -27.25 -10.86
N GLN A 139 -39.08 -26.45 -10.97
CA GLN A 139 -39.29 -25.53 -12.10
C GLN A 139 -38.24 -24.41 -12.14
N SER A 140 -37.77 -23.94 -10.99
CA SER A 140 -36.68 -22.96 -10.91
C SER A 140 -35.36 -23.54 -11.41
N TRP A 141 -35.13 -24.85 -11.25
CA TRP A 141 -33.92 -25.52 -11.73
C TRP A 141 -33.96 -25.78 -13.23
N LEU A 142 -35.13 -26.13 -13.78
CA LEU A 142 -35.29 -26.41 -15.20
C LEU A 142 -35.13 -25.18 -16.10
N THR A 143 -35.39 -23.98 -15.57
CA THR A 143 -35.20 -22.70 -16.27
C THR A 143 -33.79 -22.13 -16.11
N PHE A 144 -33.03 -22.59 -15.11
CA PHE A 144 -31.67 -22.15 -14.84
C PHE A 144 -30.65 -22.66 -15.86
N PHE A 145 -30.81 -23.91 -16.34
CA PHE A 145 -29.94 -24.47 -17.36
C PHE A 145 -30.54 -24.23 -18.76
N PRO A 146 -29.86 -23.52 -19.67
CA PRO A 146 -30.31 -23.42 -21.05
C PRO A 146 -30.30 -24.83 -21.63
N ARG A 147 -31.47 -25.30 -22.09
CA ARG A 147 -31.61 -26.58 -22.78
C ARG A 147 -30.75 -26.51 -24.05
N GLY A 148 -29.59 -27.17 -24.00
CA GLY A 148 -28.75 -27.38 -25.17
C GLY A 148 -29.59 -28.02 -26.28
N ILE A 149 -29.48 -27.44 -27.47
CA ILE A 149 -29.98 -28.00 -28.72
C ILE A 149 -29.09 -29.19 -29.10
#